data_AF-A0A6N4PBB1-F1
#
_entry.id   AF-A0A6N4PBB1-F1
#
_cell.length_a   1.000
_cell.length_b   1.000
_cell.length_c   1.000
_cell.angle_alpha   90.00
_cell.angle_beta   90.00
_cell.angle_gamma   90.00
#
_symmetry.space_group_name_H-M   'P 1'
#
loop_
_entity.id
_entity.type
_entity.pdbx_description
1 polymer ?
#
loop_
_entity_poly.entity_id
_entity_poly.type
_entity_poly.pdbx_seq_one_letter_code
_entity_poly.pdbx_strand_id
1 'polypeptide(L)' 'MPLKNRIVMPPMTRSRAGDVATDIMADYYAQHASAGLIISEGTQISRSAAHNFPRPADLLR' A
#
# COMPACT_ATOMS: atom_id res chain seq x y z
N MET A 1 3.33 21.16 0.81
CA MET A 1 4.37 20.94 -0.24
C MET A 1 3.77 21.26 -1.59
N PRO A 2 4.45 22.00 -2.48
CA PRO A 2 4.02 22.18 -3.87
C PRO A 2 4.19 20.89 -4.67
N LEU A 3 3.24 20.58 -5.57
CA LEU A 3 3.28 19.39 -6.44
C LEU A 3 3.82 19.77 -7.82
N LYS A 4 4.59 18.87 -8.45
CA LYS A 4 5.17 19.09 -9.80
C LYS A 4 4.10 19.24 -10.89
N ASN A 5 2.95 18.59 -10.72
CA ASN A 5 1.81 18.60 -11.63
C ASN A 5 0.53 18.13 -10.89
N ARG A 6 -0.60 18.09 -11.60
CA ARG A 6 -1.92 17.68 -11.07
C ARG A 6 -2.28 16.21 -11.37
N ILE A 7 -1.32 15.41 -11.82
CA ILE A 7 -1.51 13.99 -12.09
C ILE A 7 -1.14 13.22 -10.82
N VAL A 8 -2.13 12.53 -10.26
CA VAL A 8 -1.98 11.74 -9.03
C VAL A 8 -2.01 10.27 -9.38
N MET A 9 -1.07 9.50 -8.84
CA MET A 9 -1.16 8.04 -8.89
C MET A 9 -2.12 7.57 -7.80
N PRO A 10 -3.22 6.86 -8.15
CA PRO A 10 -4.22 6.41 -7.19
C PRO A 10 -3.67 5.27 -6.30
N PRO A 11 -4.28 5.01 -5.13
CA PRO A 11 -3.95 3.84 -4.33
C PRO A 11 -4.32 2.56 -5.07
N MET A 12 -3.36 1.65 -5.23
CA MET A 12 -3.55 0.36 -5.91
C MET A 12 -2.88 -0.74 -5.09
N THR A 13 -3.68 -1.66 -4.53
CA THR A 13 -3.16 -2.83 -3.79
C THR A 13 -2.51 -3.82 -4.77
N ARG A 14 -1.28 -4.27 -4.46
CA ARG A 14 -0.50 -5.11 -5.39
C ARG A 14 -0.13 -6.49 -4.87
N SER A 15 -0.34 -6.76 -3.58
CA SER A 15 -0.02 -8.07 -2.95
C SER A 15 1.42 -8.53 -3.17
N ARG A 16 2.39 -7.60 -3.12
CA ARG A 16 3.83 -7.87 -3.32
C ARG A 16 4.65 -7.91 -2.02
N ALA A 17 4.07 -7.47 -0.91
CA ALA A 17 4.67 -7.57 0.42
C ALA A 17 4.15 -8.82 1.14
N GLY A 18 5.01 -9.46 1.93
CA GLY A 18 4.57 -10.41 2.95
C GLY A 18 4.07 -9.70 4.21
N ASP A 19 4.92 -8.83 4.77
CA ASP A 19 4.62 -7.98 5.94
C ASP A 19 5.43 -6.67 5.87
N VAL A 20 6.69 -6.79 5.42
CA VAL A 20 7.61 -5.66 5.20
C VAL A 20 7.73 -5.37 3.69
N ALA A 21 7.89 -4.08 3.36
CA ALA A 21 8.16 -3.65 1.99
C ALA A 21 9.48 -4.21 1.46
N THR A 22 9.53 -4.50 0.16
CA THR A 22 10.68 -5.14 -0.52
C THR A 22 11.29 -4.20 -1.56
N ASP A 23 12.51 -4.49 -2.02
CA ASP A 23 13.24 -3.65 -2.99
C ASP A 23 12.47 -3.48 -4.31
N ILE A 24 11.80 -4.53 -4.79
CA ILE A 24 10.94 -4.45 -5.99
C ILE A 24 9.76 -3.46 -5.84
N MET A 25 9.30 -3.22 -4.60
CA MET A 25 8.27 -2.20 -4.34
C MET A 25 8.86 -0.80 -4.40
N ALA A 26 10.11 -0.61 -3.96
CA ALA A 26 10.83 0.66 -4.07
C ALA A 26 11.06 1.01 -5.54
N ASP A 27 11.57 0.07 -6.33
CA ASP A 27 11.78 0.23 -7.77
C ASP A 27 10.49 0.64 -8.49
N TYR A 28 9.37 0.02 -8.12
CA TYR A 28 8.08 0.38 -8.69
C TYR A 28 7.69 1.82 -8.42
N TYR A 29 7.85 2.31 -7.19
CA TYR A 29 7.51 3.70 -6.88
C TYR A 29 8.49 4.68 -7.52
N ALA A 30 9.77 4.31 -7.64
CA ALA A 30 10.76 5.09 -8.36
C ALA A 30 10.38 5.29 -9.83
N GLN A 31 9.88 4.24 -10.50
CA GLN A 31 9.39 4.32 -11.89
C GLN A 31 8.21 5.29 -12.07
N HIS A 32 7.45 5.57 -11.00
CA HIS A 32 6.27 6.44 -11.04
C HIS A 32 6.50 7.82 -10.41
N ALA A 33 7.73 8.16 -10.02
CA ALA A 33 8.08 9.40 -9.32
C ALA A 33 7.88 10.70 -10.16
N SER A 34 7.45 10.57 -11.42
CA SER A 34 7.02 11.68 -12.27
C SER A 34 5.62 12.20 -11.91
N ALA A 35 4.80 11.40 -11.20
CA ALA A 35 3.51 11.85 -10.67
C ALA A 35 3.69 13.05 -9.73
N GLY A 36 2.71 13.95 -9.73
CA GLY A 36 2.69 15.09 -8.81
C GLY A 36 2.58 14.63 -7.35
N LEU A 37 1.76 13.60 -7.12
CA LEU A 37 1.59 12.91 -5.84
C LEU A 37 1.37 11.41 -6.09
N ILE A 38 1.97 10.57 -5.25
CA ILE A 38 1.68 9.14 -5.18
C ILE A 38 0.93 8.87 -3.88
N ILE A 39 -0.23 8.25 -4.00
CA ILE A 39 -0.90 7.63 -2.85
C ILE A 39 -0.51 6.16 -2.88
N SER A 40 0.17 5.70 -1.82
CA SER A 40 0.65 4.31 -1.75
C SER A 40 -0.50 3.31 -1.73
N GLU A 41 -0.15 2.03 -1.84
CA GLU A 41 -1.11 0.96 -1.61
C GLU A 41 -1.68 0.99 -0.18
N GLY A 42 -2.85 0.36 0.01
CA GLY A 42 -3.48 0.23 1.31
C GLY A 42 -2.54 -0.45 2.30
N THR A 43 -2.03 0.30 3.27
CA THR A 43 -1.09 -0.19 4.28
C THR A 43 -1.85 -0.42 5.59
N GLN A 44 -1.75 -1.63 6.09
CA GLN A 44 -2.50 -2.10 7.26
C GLN A 44 -1.91 -1.50 8.54
N ILE A 45 -2.74 -0.91 9.40
CA ILE A 45 -2.30 -0.30 10.67
C ILE A 45 -2.11 -1.32 11.80
N SER A 46 -2.70 -2.51 11.66
CA SER A 46 -2.60 -3.62 12.59
C SER A 46 -2.81 -4.94 11.85
N ARG A 47 -2.34 -6.06 12.42
CA ARG A 47 -2.60 -7.39 11.86
C ARG A 47 -4.10 -7.68 11.74
N SER A 48 -4.91 -7.25 12.71
CA SER A 48 -6.36 -7.48 12.69
C SER A 48 -7.12 -6.72 11.59
N ALA A 49 -6.54 -5.66 11.03
CA ALA A 49 -7.15 -4.93 9.92
C ALA A 49 -6.89 -5.63 8.56
N ALA A 50 -5.90 -6.51 8.49
CA ALA A 50 -5.57 -7.25 7.29
C ALA A 50 -6.62 -8.32 6.97
N HIS A 51 -7.07 -8.33 5.71
CA HIS A 51 -8.15 -9.21 5.25
C HIS A 51 -7.89 -10.69 5.52
N ASN A 52 -6.63 -11.11 5.51
CA ASN A 52 -6.24 -12.50 5.67
C ASN A 52 -6.03 -12.92 7.14
N PHE A 53 -6.27 -12.02 8.11
CA PHE A 53 -6.18 -12.36 9.53
C PHE A 53 -7.57 -12.73 10.08
N PRO A 54 -7.66 -13.78 10.94
CA PRO A 54 -8.92 -14.17 11.54
C PRO A 54 -9.52 -12.99 12.32
N ARG A 55 -10.79 -12.69 12.09
CA ARG A 55 -11.47 -11.71 12.92
C ARG A 55 -11.75 -12.33 14.28
N PRO A 56 -11.87 -11.53 15.36
CA PRO A 56 -12.22 -12.06 16.67
C PRO A 56 -13.49 -12.94 16.67
N ALA A 57 -14.46 -12.62 15.82
CA ALA A 57 -15.69 -13.41 15.65
C ALA A 57 -15.47 -14.78 14.98
N ASP A 58 -14.39 -14.95 14.21
CA ASP A 58 -14.07 -16.19 13.50
C ASP A 58 -13.36 -17.20 14.43
N LEU A 59 -12.88 -16.76 15.60
CA LEU A 59 -12.22 -17.60 16.62
C LEU A 59 -13.18 -18.17 17.69
N LEU A 60 -14.45 -17.79 17.65
CA LEU A 60 -15.48 -18.18 18.63
C LEU A 60 -16.41 -19.30 18.11
N ARG A 61 -16.06 -19.95 17.00
CA ARG A 61 -16.80 -21.08 16.41
C ARG A 61 -16.06 -22.38 16.57
#